data_AF-A0A672Q0U6-F1
#
_entry.id   AF-A0A672Q0U6-F1
#
_cell.length_a   1.000
_cell.length_b   1.000
_cell.length_c   1.000
_cell.angle_alpha   90.00
_cell.angle_beta   90.00
_cell.angle_gamma   90.00
#
_symmetry.space_group_name_H-M   'P 1'
#
loop_
_entity.id
_entity.type
_entity.pdbx_description
1 polymer ?
#
loop_
_entity_poly.entity_id
_entity_poly.type
_entity_poly.pdbx_seq_one_letter_code
_entity_poly.pdbx_strand_id
1 'polypeptide(L)'
;MLKVRNRILVVKLKFRFSLSIPMRFFFLHLTNCPLKEELVFNNLLKQDVGDLQACSAIIQGDMDGVDKEAFRKLLASRKRKSLLSESFYLNATKDCPSYIRDTGFLTASLSKEEKDFPIAYSMVIHEKTEMFERLLRAIYTPHNVYCVHVDQKSPEIFKQAVRAIASCLSNGFVASKLESGIYASWTRVQADINCMQDLLKSPVQWKYLLNTCGTDFPIKTNAEMVQSLKYLGGKNSLESEDVQAKNWRWQYHHNVTNVVTRTDVKKSPPPIQSPMFSGNAYFVVSREFVEHIFKSKEIQNFMEWEKDTYSPDEHMWATLQRMPSVPGSNPSNIKYQQSDMNAIARLVKWSYHEGDLKSGAPYPPCTGTHRRAVCVYGAGDLTWIVQQHHLLANKFDPEVDDIAIKCMEAFLRYKAETIRQTQT
;
A
#
# COMPACT_ATOMS: atom_id res chain seq x y z
N MET A 1 41.63 -67.79 -35.47
CA MET A 1 42.70 -66.95 -34.90
C MET A 1 42.16 -65.52 -34.86
N LEU A 2 42.05 -64.73 -33.79
CA LEU A 2 42.49 -64.77 -32.40
C LEU A 2 41.34 -64.15 -31.55
N LYS A 3 41.11 -64.68 -30.33
CA LYS A 3 40.24 -64.10 -29.29
C LYS A 3 41.00 -63.01 -28.54
N VAL A 4 40.37 -61.87 -28.26
CA VAL A 4 40.51 -61.17 -26.96
C VAL A 4 39.17 -60.55 -26.55
N ARG A 5 38.75 -60.90 -25.34
CA ARG A 5 37.55 -60.45 -24.62
C ARG A 5 37.68 -58.99 -24.18
N ASN A 6 36.57 -58.25 -24.10
CA ASN A 6 36.39 -57.34 -22.97
C ASN A 6 34.94 -57.24 -22.49
N ARG A 7 34.81 -57.14 -21.17
CA ARG A 7 33.64 -57.44 -20.35
C ARG A 7 32.55 -56.38 -20.47
N ILE A 8 31.29 -56.81 -20.63
CA ILE A 8 30.12 -55.98 -20.36
C ILE A 8 29.99 -55.88 -18.84
N LEU A 9 30.27 -54.69 -18.29
CA LEU A 9 30.04 -54.37 -16.89
C LEU A 9 28.55 -54.02 -16.72
N VAL A 10 27.75 -54.99 -16.28
CA VAL A 10 26.38 -54.72 -15.82
C VAL A 10 26.48 -54.01 -14.47
N VAL A 11 26.50 -52.68 -14.47
CA VAL A 11 26.34 -51.88 -13.26
C VAL A 11 24.86 -51.87 -12.91
N LYS A 12 24.46 -52.73 -11.97
CA LYS A 12 23.19 -52.58 -11.25
C LYS A 12 23.27 -51.27 -10.46
N LEU A 13 22.71 -50.19 -11.00
CA LEU A 13 22.43 -49.00 -10.21
C LEU A 13 21.31 -49.36 -9.22
N LYS A 14 21.69 -49.64 -7.97
CA LYS A 14 20.75 -49.72 -6.85
C LYS A 14 20.16 -48.33 -6.65
N PHE A 15 18.96 -48.08 -7.15
CA PHE A 15 18.12 -47.00 -6.66
C PHE A 15 17.79 -47.31 -5.20
N ARG A 16 18.50 -46.66 -4.27
CA ARG A 16 18.01 -46.51 -2.90
C ARG A 16 16.83 -45.55 -2.98
N PHE A 17 15.62 -46.08 -2.91
CA PHE A 17 14.45 -45.33 -2.48
C PHE A 17 14.73 -44.87 -1.04
N SER A 18 15.21 -43.63 -0.86
CA SER A 18 15.04 -42.98 0.44
C SER A 18 13.59 -42.56 0.54
N LEU A 19 12.87 -43.16 1.48
CA LEU A 19 11.53 -42.75 1.85
C LEU A 19 11.48 -41.23 2.01
N SER A 20 10.51 -40.65 1.32
CA SER A 20 9.90 -39.36 1.56
C SER A 20 9.95 -38.95 3.03
N ILE A 21 10.81 -37.98 3.35
CA ILE A 21 10.62 -37.12 4.51
C ILE A 21 9.37 -36.28 4.19
N PRO A 22 8.32 -36.29 5.02
CA PRO A 22 7.17 -35.45 4.77
C PRO A 22 7.61 -34.00 4.89
N MET A 23 7.49 -33.25 3.80
CA MET A 23 7.48 -31.79 3.79
C MET A 23 6.18 -31.31 4.45
N ARG A 24 6.05 -31.60 5.75
CA ARG A 24 5.12 -30.96 6.67
C ARG A 24 6.01 -30.21 7.62
N PHE A 25 6.04 -28.88 7.49
CA PHE A 25 6.42 -27.87 8.49
C PHE A 25 6.95 -26.65 7.74
N PHE A 26 6.06 -25.83 7.17
CA PHE A 26 6.23 -24.38 6.99
C PHE A 26 4.91 -23.67 6.61
N PHE A 27 3.77 -24.24 6.98
CA PHE A 27 2.45 -23.60 6.91
C PHE A 27 1.67 -23.99 8.17
N LEU A 28 2.04 -23.40 9.30
CA LEU A 28 1.27 -23.47 10.54
C LEU A 28 1.26 -22.07 11.17
N HIS A 29 0.08 -21.45 11.07
CA HIS A 29 -0.49 -20.34 11.84
C HIS A 29 0.44 -19.30 12.50
N LEU A 30 0.46 -18.11 11.91
CA LEU A 30 0.59 -16.83 12.62
C LEU A 30 -0.69 -15.98 12.46
N THR A 31 -1.85 -16.63 12.65
CA THR A 31 -3.18 -15.99 12.65
C THR A 31 -3.72 -15.79 14.07
N ASN A 32 -3.04 -16.28 15.10
CA ASN A 32 -3.56 -16.27 16.47
C ASN A 32 -3.14 -14.98 17.21
N CYS A 33 -4.08 -14.06 17.36
CA CYS A 33 -4.08 -13.17 18.53
C CYS A 33 -4.34 -14.05 19.77
N PRO A 34 -3.74 -13.77 20.93
CA PRO A 34 -3.71 -14.73 22.03
C PRO A 34 -5.07 -14.77 22.74
N LEU A 35 -5.53 -15.99 23.03
CA LEU A 35 -6.60 -16.27 23.98
C LEU A 35 -5.98 -16.38 25.38
N LYS A 36 -6.32 -15.41 26.24
CA LYS A 36 -6.33 -15.52 27.71
C LYS A 36 -5.00 -15.79 28.44
N GLU A 37 -3.94 -15.04 28.10
CA GLU A 37 -2.86 -14.74 29.05
C GLU A 37 -2.65 -13.23 29.11
N GLU A 38 -2.41 -12.72 30.32
CA GLU A 38 -2.26 -11.30 30.66
C GLU A 38 -1.03 -10.70 29.97
N LEU A 39 -1.20 -10.30 28.71
CA LEU A 39 -0.17 -9.65 27.93
C LEU A 39 -0.02 -8.19 28.37
N VAL A 40 0.80 -7.95 29.40
CA VAL A 40 1.25 -6.60 29.76
C VAL A 40 2.28 -6.15 28.71
N PHE A 41 1.79 -5.67 27.56
CA PHE A 41 2.59 -4.99 26.56
C PHE A 41 2.51 -3.49 26.83
N ASN A 42 3.57 -2.94 27.46
CA ASN A 42 3.68 -1.53 27.86
C ASN A 42 3.56 -0.50 26.71
N ASN A 43 3.45 -0.95 25.45
CA ASN A 43 3.46 -0.13 24.24
C ASN A 43 2.25 -0.34 23.31
N LEU A 44 1.26 -1.14 23.72
CA LEU A 44 0.03 -1.22 22.94
C LEU A 44 -0.67 0.14 22.98
N LEU A 45 -1.31 0.54 21.87
CA LEU A 45 -2.41 1.51 21.93
C LEU A 45 -3.28 1.07 23.13
N LYS A 46 -3.66 2.01 24.02
CA LYS A 46 -4.53 1.72 25.17
C LYS A 46 -5.90 1.21 24.66
N GLN A 47 -5.94 -0.01 24.14
CA GLN A 47 -7.08 -0.70 23.61
C GLN A 47 -7.57 -1.63 24.71
N ASP A 48 -8.87 -1.62 24.88
CA ASP A 48 -9.58 -2.50 25.79
C ASP A 48 -9.28 -3.96 25.40
N VAL A 49 -8.95 -4.83 26.36
CA VAL A 49 -8.66 -6.25 26.09
C VAL A 49 -9.82 -6.93 25.36
N GLY A 50 -11.06 -6.51 25.64
CA GLY A 50 -12.25 -6.97 24.93
C GLY A 50 -12.28 -6.54 23.46
N ASP A 51 -11.80 -5.34 23.13
CA ASP A 51 -11.69 -4.87 21.75
C ASP A 51 -10.67 -5.70 20.96
N LEU A 52 -9.53 -6.06 21.58
CA LEU A 52 -8.52 -6.92 20.94
C LEU A 52 -9.04 -8.33 20.64
N GLN A 53 -9.76 -8.92 21.59
CA GLN A 53 -10.39 -10.24 21.41
C GLN A 53 -11.44 -10.20 20.29
N ALA A 54 -12.30 -9.19 20.30
CA ALA A 54 -13.31 -9.00 19.25
C ALA A 54 -12.67 -8.75 17.87
N CYS A 55 -11.59 -7.98 17.79
CA CYS A 55 -10.85 -7.78 16.54
C CYS A 55 -10.15 -9.05 16.04
N SER A 56 -9.59 -9.86 16.95
CA SER A 56 -9.04 -11.17 16.61
C SER A 56 -10.09 -12.05 15.95
N ALA A 57 -11.27 -12.13 16.57
CA ALA A 57 -12.39 -12.92 16.08
C ALA A 57 -12.86 -12.48 14.69
N ILE A 58 -13.00 -11.15 14.48
CA ILE A 58 -13.33 -10.58 13.17
C ILE A 58 -12.31 -11.01 12.12
N ILE A 59 -11.01 -10.92 12.44
CA ILE A 59 -9.94 -11.23 11.47
C ILE A 59 -9.86 -12.73 11.18
N GLN A 60 -10.09 -13.58 12.18
CA GLN A 60 -10.09 -15.03 12.01
C GLN A 60 -11.38 -15.55 11.36
N GLY A 61 -12.47 -14.78 11.43
CA GLY A 61 -13.80 -15.26 11.06
C GLY A 61 -14.35 -16.29 12.06
N ASP A 62 -13.82 -16.31 13.29
CA ASP A 62 -14.20 -17.23 14.36
C ASP A 62 -14.71 -16.44 15.55
N MET A 63 -15.99 -16.60 15.87
CA MET A 63 -16.67 -15.90 16.96
C MET A 63 -16.76 -16.75 18.24
N ASP A 64 -16.23 -17.97 18.22
CA ASP A 64 -16.30 -18.87 19.37
C ASP A 64 -15.44 -18.32 20.52
N GLY A 65 -16.02 -18.25 21.72
CA GLY A 65 -15.33 -17.76 22.92
C GLY A 65 -15.19 -16.24 23.03
N VAL A 66 -15.72 -15.45 22.08
CA VAL A 66 -15.75 -13.99 22.17
C VAL A 66 -16.74 -13.55 23.25
N ASP A 67 -16.30 -12.65 24.14
CA ASP A 67 -17.20 -12.00 25.09
C ASP A 67 -18.27 -11.19 24.34
N LYS A 68 -19.54 -11.59 24.50
CA LYS A 68 -20.68 -10.99 23.80
C LYS A 68 -20.88 -9.52 24.15
N GLU A 69 -20.57 -9.11 25.37
CA GLU A 69 -20.72 -7.73 25.81
C GLU A 69 -19.58 -6.85 25.25
N ALA A 70 -18.35 -7.36 25.27
CA ALA A 70 -17.23 -6.69 24.62
C ALA A 70 -17.48 -6.52 23.12
N PHE A 71 -17.97 -7.56 22.45
CA PHE A 71 -18.32 -7.48 21.03
C PHE A 71 -19.46 -6.48 20.77
N ARG A 72 -20.49 -6.46 21.62
CA ARG A 72 -21.59 -5.48 21.52
C ARG A 72 -21.11 -4.05 21.70
N LYS A 73 -20.20 -3.80 22.66
CA LYS A 73 -19.56 -2.51 22.90
C LYS A 73 -18.72 -2.07 21.69
N LEU A 74 -17.94 -2.99 21.11
CA LEU A 74 -17.17 -2.72 19.90
C LEU A 74 -18.11 -2.33 18.74
N LEU A 75 -19.15 -3.12 18.49
CA LEU A 75 -20.17 -2.84 17.46
C LEU A 75 -20.89 -1.50 17.66
N ALA A 76 -21.10 -1.07 18.90
CA ALA A 76 -21.67 0.26 19.19
C ALA A 76 -20.75 1.41 18.73
N SER A 77 -19.45 1.14 18.56
CA SER A 77 -18.46 2.10 18.04
C SER A 77 -18.25 2.03 16.52
N ARG A 78 -19.04 1.19 15.79
CA ARG A 78 -18.88 0.95 14.34
C ARG A 78 -18.88 2.21 13.50
N LYS A 79 -19.82 3.12 13.76
CA LYS A 79 -19.87 4.43 13.11
C LYS A 79 -19.46 5.48 14.12
N ARG A 80 -18.32 6.11 13.88
CA ARG A 80 -17.87 7.19 14.75
C ARG A 80 -18.64 8.47 14.42
N LYS A 81 -19.29 9.04 15.44
CA LYS A 81 -20.12 10.26 15.28
C LYS A 81 -19.28 11.54 15.14
N SER A 82 -18.05 11.55 15.67
CA SER A 82 -17.14 12.70 15.57
C SER A 82 -15.68 12.25 15.50
N LEU A 83 -15.00 12.74 14.47
CA LEU A 83 -13.55 12.63 14.33
C LEU A 83 -12.87 13.69 15.20
N LEU A 84 -11.59 13.45 15.54
CA LEU A 84 -10.74 14.44 16.19
C LEU A 84 -10.54 15.64 15.27
N SER A 85 -10.76 16.85 15.81
CA SER A 85 -10.61 18.09 15.06
C SER A 85 -9.14 18.45 14.84
N GLU A 86 -8.88 19.31 13.86
CA GLU A 86 -7.55 19.85 13.59
C GLU A 86 -6.97 20.57 14.82
N SER A 87 -7.81 21.27 15.59
CA SER A 87 -7.42 21.94 16.84
C SER A 87 -6.89 20.98 17.90
N PHE A 88 -7.42 19.74 17.97
CA PHE A 88 -6.89 18.72 18.86
C PHE A 88 -5.43 18.41 18.51
N TYR A 89 -5.14 18.17 17.22
CA TYR A 89 -3.78 17.87 16.75
C TYR A 89 -2.83 19.03 16.96
N LEU A 90 -3.26 20.26 16.66
CA LEU A 90 -2.47 21.47 16.90
C LEU A 90 -2.12 21.67 18.38
N ASN A 91 -3.00 21.24 19.29
CA ASN A 91 -2.71 21.32 20.72
C ASN A 91 -1.81 20.17 21.20
N ALA A 92 -2.09 18.94 20.76
CA ALA A 92 -1.34 17.75 21.16
C ALA A 92 0.12 17.80 20.69
N THR A 93 0.36 18.28 19.47
CA THR A 93 1.70 18.36 18.85
C THR A 93 2.59 19.47 19.40
N LYS A 94 2.10 20.33 20.32
CA LYS A 94 2.96 21.30 21.03
C LYS A 94 4.03 20.62 21.89
N ASP A 95 3.72 19.43 22.39
CA ASP A 95 4.68 18.55 23.09
C ASP A 95 4.85 17.27 22.25
N CYS A 96 5.74 17.33 21.26
CA CYS A 96 5.99 16.19 20.37
C CYS A 96 6.39 14.91 21.12
N PRO A 97 7.29 14.92 22.12
CA PRO A 97 7.57 13.72 22.92
C PRO A 97 6.31 13.09 23.53
N SER A 98 5.43 13.88 24.15
CA SER A 98 4.19 13.35 24.71
C SER A 98 3.23 12.89 23.61
N TYR A 99 3.06 13.66 22.53
CA TYR A 99 2.22 13.28 21.40
C TYR A 99 2.61 11.91 20.83
N ILE A 100 3.89 11.71 20.52
CA ILE A 100 4.43 10.46 19.95
C ILE A 100 4.21 9.29 20.89
N ARG A 101 4.48 9.47 22.19
CA ARG A 101 4.26 8.45 23.23
C ARG A 101 2.78 8.10 23.35
N ASP A 102 1.92 9.10 23.48
CA ASP A 102 0.51 8.93 23.83
C ASP A 102 -0.31 8.41 22.63
N THR A 103 0.13 8.70 21.40
CA THR A 103 -0.48 8.16 20.17
C THR A 103 0.06 6.79 19.76
N GLY A 104 1.17 6.31 20.35
CA GLY A 104 1.69 4.96 20.13
C GLY A 104 2.46 4.77 18.82
N PHE A 105 3.25 5.76 18.41
CA PHE A 105 4.20 5.61 17.30
C PHE A 105 5.34 4.66 17.67
N LEU A 106 5.73 3.76 16.76
CA LEU A 106 6.91 2.92 16.94
C LEU A 106 8.17 3.71 16.61
N THR A 107 8.85 4.21 17.65
CA THR A 107 10.06 5.03 17.52
C THR A 107 11.36 4.24 17.52
N ALA A 108 11.29 2.92 17.71
CA ALA A 108 12.43 2.01 17.64
C ALA A 108 12.28 1.05 16.46
N SER A 109 13.40 0.72 15.82
CA SER A 109 13.41 -0.33 14.80
C SER A 109 13.17 -1.68 15.46
N LEU A 110 12.30 -2.51 14.87
CA LEU A 110 11.92 -3.81 15.43
C LEU A 110 12.88 -4.94 15.02
N SER A 111 13.61 -4.78 13.92
CA SER A 111 14.61 -5.74 13.46
C SER A 111 15.73 -5.06 12.67
N LYS A 112 16.91 -5.72 12.59
CA LYS A 112 18.01 -5.26 11.74
C LYS A 112 17.63 -5.30 10.26
N GLU A 113 16.87 -6.31 9.85
CA GLU A 113 16.40 -6.45 8.47
C GLU A 113 15.59 -5.24 8.01
N GLU A 114 14.68 -4.75 8.85
CA GLU A 114 13.90 -3.56 8.55
C GLU A 114 14.78 -2.30 8.49
N LYS A 115 15.67 -2.13 9.48
CA LYS A 115 16.59 -0.99 9.54
C LYS A 115 17.46 -0.86 8.29
N ASP A 116 17.93 -1.99 7.76
CA ASP A 116 18.82 -2.06 6.61
C ASP A 116 18.06 -1.97 5.27
N PHE A 117 16.72 -1.91 5.29
CA PHE A 117 15.87 -1.79 4.10
C PHE A 117 14.82 -0.67 4.23
N PRO A 118 15.24 0.61 4.20
CA PRO A 118 14.31 1.71 4.36
C PRO A 118 13.33 1.87 3.19
N ILE A 119 12.08 2.20 3.51
CA ILE A 119 11.00 2.47 2.56
C ILE A 119 10.69 3.97 2.58
N ALA A 120 10.43 4.53 1.41
CA ALA A 120 9.90 5.87 1.24
C ALA A 120 8.39 5.84 0.99
N TYR A 121 7.68 6.82 1.52
CA TYR A 121 6.24 7.01 1.29
C TYR A 121 5.94 8.39 0.71
N SER A 122 5.10 8.41 -0.34
CA SER A 122 4.47 9.62 -0.87
C SER A 122 2.99 9.62 -0.49
N MET A 123 2.58 10.46 0.45
CA MET A 123 1.23 10.45 1.02
C MET A 123 0.43 11.66 0.50
N VAL A 124 -0.52 11.44 -0.40
CA VAL A 124 -1.33 12.51 -0.99
C VAL A 124 -2.68 12.61 -0.27
N ILE A 125 -2.91 13.72 0.44
CA ILE A 125 -4.10 13.91 1.29
C ILE A 125 -4.76 15.27 1.07
N HIS A 126 -6.06 15.36 1.36
CA HIS A 126 -6.82 16.61 1.23
C HIS A 126 -7.83 16.85 2.37
N GLU A 127 -8.09 15.86 3.23
CA GLU A 127 -9.03 15.97 4.35
C GLU A 127 -8.76 14.88 5.40
N LYS A 128 -9.55 14.90 6.50
CA LYS A 128 -9.59 13.89 7.57
C LYS A 128 -8.25 13.68 8.27
N THR A 129 -7.83 14.66 9.07
CA THR A 129 -6.56 14.64 9.83
C THR A 129 -6.37 13.37 10.65
N GLU A 130 -7.44 12.86 11.26
CA GLU A 130 -7.39 11.61 12.02
C GLU A 130 -7.09 10.38 11.17
N MET A 131 -7.64 10.27 9.97
CA MET A 131 -7.32 9.15 9.09
C MET A 131 -5.85 9.23 8.62
N PHE A 132 -5.36 10.43 8.37
CA PHE A 132 -3.94 10.66 8.08
C PHE A 132 -3.03 10.22 9.24
N GLU A 133 -3.33 10.63 10.48
CA GLU A 133 -2.55 10.24 11.66
C GLU A 133 -2.53 8.71 11.84
N ARG A 134 -3.69 8.06 11.72
CA ARG A 134 -3.81 6.61 11.86
C ARG A 134 -3.04 5.85 10.80
N LEU A 135 -3.15 6.27 9.54
CA LEU A 135 -2.34 5.70 8.45
C LEU A 135 -0.86 5.89 8.73
N LEU A 136 -0.43 7.13 9.01
CA LEU A 136 0.97 7.45 9.28
C LEU A 136 1.52 6.61 10.43
N ARG A 137 0.80 6.53 11.55
CA ARG A 137 1.16 5.69 12.71
C ARG A 137 1.29 4.21 12.37
N ALA A 138 0.40 3.69 11.52
CA ALA A 138 0.40 2.28 11.15
C ALA A 138 1.61 1.89 10.27
N ILE A 139 2.10 2.82 9.45
CA ILE A 139 3.26 2.60 8.57
C ILE A 139 4.58 3.18 9.12
N TYR A 140 4.54 3.94 10.21
CA TYR A 140 5.70 4.65 10.73
C TYR A 140 6.76 3.70 11.32
N THR A 141 8.01 3.92 10.89
CA THR A 141 9.21 3.41 11.54
C THR A 141 10.30 4.49 11.48
N PRO A 142 11.28 4.50 12.40
CA PRO A 142 12.29 5.57 12.48
C PRO A 142 13.31 5.54 11.32
N HIS A 143 13.46 4.43 10.62
CA HIS A 143 14.44 4.26 9.53
C HIS A 143 13.87 4.58 8.15
N ASN A 144 12.55 4.56 7.96
CA ASN A 144 11.85 4.93 6.73
C ASN A 144 11.84 6.46 6.50
N VAL A 145 11.19 6.94 5.43
CA VAL A 145 10.98 8.38 5.19
C VAL A 145 9.60 8.66 4.61
N TYR A 146 8.96 9.75 5.04
CA TYR A 146 7.56 10.07 4.73
C TYR A 146 7.43 11.49 4.19
N CYS A 147 7.04 11.60 2.91
CA CYS A 147 6.63 12.87 2.32
C CYS A 147 5.11 12.97 2.29
N VAL A 148 4.57 14.07 2.79
CA VAL A 148 3.12 14.33 2.81
C VAL A 148 2.81 15.47 1.86
N HIS A 149 2.10 15.18 0.77
CA HIS A 149 1.56 16.19 -0.11
C HIS A 149 0.13 16.54 0.33
N VAL A 150 -0.05 17.76 0.81
CA VAL A 150 -1.38 18.29 1.17
C VAL A 150 -1.95 19.09 0.01
N ASP A 151 -3.19 18.84 -0.38
CA ASP A 151 -3.86 19.62 -1.42
C ASP A 151 -3.89 21.11 -1.04
N GLN A 152 -3.44 21.96 -1.97
CA GLN A 152 -3.39 23.41 -1.77
C GLN A 152 -4.78 24.01 -1.45
N LYS A 153 -5.86 23.38 -1.96
CA LYS A 153 -7.26 23.80 -1.74
C LYS A 153 -7.79 23.43 -0.35
N SER A 154 -7.10 22.56 0.39
CA SER A 154 -7.56 22.17 1.73
C SER A 154 -7.59 23.36 2.70
N PRO A 155 -8.47 23.34 3.71
CA PRO A 155 -8.53 24.40 4.72
C PRO A 155 -7.17 24.66 5.38
N GLU A 156 -6.88 25.91 5.73
CA GLU A 156 -5.58 26.26 6.32
C GLU A 156 -5.33 25.54 7.65
N ILE A 157 -6.36 25.37 8.48
CA ILE A 157 -6.27 24.64 9.74
C ILE A 157 -5.89 23.16 9.54
N PHE A 158 -6.34 22.54 8.44
CA PHE A 158 -5.95 21.17 8.06
C PHE A 158 -4.47 21.12 7.67
N LYS A 159 -4.02 22.03 6.81
CA LYS A 159 -2.60 22.14 6.42
C LYS A 159 -1.69 22.37 7.63
N GLN A 160 -2.12 23.20 8.58
CA GLN A 160 -1.37 23.43 9.83
C GLN A 160 -1.31 22.18 10.71
N ALA A 161 -2.43 21.47 10.89
CA ALA A 161 -2.46 20.25 11.69
C ALA A 161 -1.57 19.15 11.09
N VAL A 162 -1.63 18.93 9.77
CA VAL A 162 -0.74 17.98 9.07
C VAL A 162 0.72 18.36 9.25
N ARG A 163 1.07 19.64 9.07
CA ARG A 163 2.45 20.12 9.25
C ARG A 163 2.94 19.89 10.68
N ALA A 164 2.09 20.15 11.67
CA ALA A 164 2.42 19.96 13.09
C ALA A 164 2.69 18.48 13.40
N ILE A 165 1.83 17.56 12.93
CA ILE A 165 2.04 16.10 13.06
C ILE A 165 3.36 15.69 12.39
N ALA A 166 3.57 16.06 11.13
CA ALA A 166 4.77 15.70 10.38
C ALA A 166 6.04 16.22 11.07
N SER A 167 6.01 17.44 11.59
CA SER A 167 7.16 18.06 12.27
C SER A 167 7.56 17.40 13.59
N CYS A 168 6.67 16.62 14.22
CA CYS A 168 7.03 15.82 15.39
C CYS A 168 7.89 14.59 15.04
N LEU A 169 7.96 14.19 13.76
CA LEU A 169 8.69 13.02 13.31
C LEU A 169 9.96 13.45 12.58
N SER A 170 11.13 12.94 12.98
CA SER A 170 12.43 13.35 12.40
C SER A 170 12.61 13.01 10.91
N ASN A 171 11.83 12.05 10.42
CA ASN A 171 11.86 11.50 9.07
C ASN A 171 10.52 11.70 8.31
N GLY A 172 9.65 12.59 8.81
CA GLY A 172 8.42 13.02 8.16
C GLY A 172 8.47 14.50 7.77
N PHE A 173 7.97 14.84 6.59
CA PHE A 173 7.89 16.24 6.15
C PHE A 173 6.74 16.47 5.17
N VAL A 174 6.29 17.73 5.08
CA VAL A 174 5.34 18.17 4.04
C VAL A 174 6.10 18.50 2.77
N ALA A 175 5.58 18.11 1.61
CA ALA A 175 6.18 18.39 0.31
C ALA A 175 6.47 19.89 0.13
N SER A 176 7.61 20.21 -0.47
CA SER A 176 8.06 21.59 -0.71
C SER A 176 7.19 22.34 -1.72
N LYS A 177 6.51 21.60 -2.61
CA LYS A 177 5.57 22.11 -3.60
C LYS A 177 4.23 21.40 -3.48
N LEU A 178 3.18 22.19 -3.26
CA LEU A 178 1.80 21.72 -3.13
C LEU A 178 1.01 22.05 -4.40
N GLU A 179 0.29 21.07 -4.91
CA GLU A 179 -0.58 21.19 -6.07
C GLU A 179 -2.04 21.35 -5.66
N SER A 180 -2.78 22.03 -6.52
CA SER A 180 -4.22 22.25 -6.39
C SER A 180 -4.95 21.07 -7.04
N GLY A 181 -5.51 20.17 -6.24
CA GLY A 181 -6.07 18.92 -6.74
C GLY A 181 -7.29 19.15 -7.62
N ILE A 182 -7.26 18.61 -8.84
CA ILE A 182 -8.40 18.56 -9.75
C ILE A 182 -8.55 17.10 -10.17
N TYR A 183 -9.74 16.53 -9.90
CA TYR A 183 -10.03 15.14 -10.20
C TYR A 183 -9.78 14.83 -11.68
N ALA A 184 -9.14 13.68 -11.96
CA ALA A 184 -8.77 13.23 -13.30
C ALA A 184 -7.77 14.14 -14.06
N SER A 185 -7.06 15.05 -13.38
CA SER A 185 -6.06 15.91 -14.01
C SER A 185 -4.62 15.52 -13.66
N TRP A 186 -3.67 16.10 -14.40
CA TRP A 186 -2.23 16.01 -14.13
C TRP A 186 -1.82 16.36 -12.69
N THR A 187 -2.56 17.23 -11.99
CA THR A 187 -2.15 17.67 -10.65
C THR A 187 -2.09 16.52 -9.64
N ARG A 188 -2.88 15.45 -9.86
CA ARG A 188 -2.77 14.21 -9.07
C ARG A 188 -1.42 13.53 -9.26
N VAL A 189 -0.92 13.44 -10.49
CA VAL A 189 0.41 12.87 -10.82
C VAL A 189 1.51 13.77 -10.27
N GLN A 190 1.38 15.09 -10.48
CA GLN A 190 2.36 16.08 -10.05
C GLN A 190 2.56 16.07 -8.53
N ALA A 191 1.52 15.80 -7.74
CA ALA A 191 1.62 15.65 -6.29
C ALA A 191 2.62 14.55 -5.87
N ASP A 192 2.56 13.38 -6.52
CA ASP A 192 3.52 12.29 -6.28
C ASP A 192 4.92 12.66 -6.78
N ILE A 193 5.03 13.30 -7.94
CA ILE A 193 6.33 13.76 -8.49
C ILE A 193 7.00 14.78 -7.55
N ASN A 194 6.24 15.70 -6.95
CA ASN A 194 6.77 16.67 -6.00
C ASN A 194 7.35 15.95 -4.77
N CYS A 195 6.63 14.94 -4.24
CA CYS A 195 7.15 14.13 -3.15
C CYS A 195 8.36 13.29 -3.56
N MET A 196 8.36 12.68 -4.74
CA MET A 196 9.51 11.96 -5.29
C MET A 196 10.76 12.84 -5.31
N GLN A 197 10.64 14.09 -5.77
CA GLN A 197 11.74 15.03 -5.85
C GLN A 197 12.32 15.35 -4.46
N ASP A 198 11.47 15.52 -3.45
CA ASP A 198 11.93 15.82 -2.08
C ASP A 198 12.47 14.59 -1.36
N LEU A 199 11.89 13.41 -1.60
CA LEU A 199 12.37 12.13 -1.07
C LEU A 199 13.78 11.79 -1.57
N LEU A 200 14.12 12.16 -2.81
CA LEU A 200 15.49 11.99 -3.33
C LEU A 200 16.52 12.87 -2.61
N LYS A 201 16.11 13.99 -2.01
CA LYS A 201 16.98 14.88 -1.22
C LYS A 201 17.17 14.38 0.21
N SER A 202 16.35 13.45 0.67
CA SER A 202 16.46 12.88 2.02
C SER A 202 17.81 12.18 2.21
N PRO A 203 18.45 12.32 3.40
CA PRO A 203 19.66 11.56 3.71
C PRO A 203 19.39 10.05 3.79
N VAL A 204 18.13 9.64 4.00
CA VAL A 204 17.74 8.23 4.07
C VAL A 204 17.95 7.56 2.71
N GLN A 205 18.77 6.50 2.70
CA GLN A 205 19.06 5.70 1.51
C GLN A 205 17.98 4.63 1.28
N TRP A 206 16.73 5.09 1.13
CA TRP A 206 15.57 4.25 0.90
C TRP A 206 15.67 3.46 -0.41
N LYS A 207 15.01 2.30 -0.46
CA LYS A 207 15.10 1.33 -1.56
C LYS A 207 13.90 1.36 -2.50
N TYR A 208 12.71 1.53 -1.93
CA TYR A 208 11.46 1.53 -2.65
C TYR A 208 10.58 2.70 -2.19
N LEU A 209 9.79 3.23 -3.12
CA LEU A 209 8.75 4.21 -2.90
C LEU A 209 7.38 3.56 -3.07
N LEU A 210 6.53 3.75 -2.06
CA LEU A 210 5.11 3.41 -2.09
C LEU A 210 4.33 4.71 -1.99
N ASN A 211 3.44 4.99 -2.94
CA ASN A 211 2.52 6.11 -2.76
C ASN A 211 1.27 5.68 -1.99
N THR A 212 0.58 6.62 -1.35
CA THR A 212 -0.70 6.41 -0.66
C THR A 212 -1.60 7.63 -0.85
N CYS A 213 -2.89 7.42 -0.60
CA CYS A 213 -3.88 8.46 -0.43
C CYS A 213 -4.48 8.41 0.99
N GLY A 214 -5.22 9.46 1.37
CA GLY A 214 -5.81 9.59 2.72
C GLY A 214 -6.86 8.55 3.12
N THR A 215 -7.20 7.58 2.26
CA THR A 215 -8.15 6.49 2.57
C THR A 215 -7.52 5.10 2.46
N ASP A 216 -6.20 5.04 2.29
CA ASP A 216 -5.46 3.78 2.32
C ASP A 216 -5.17 3.33 3.75
N PHE A 217 -4.99 2.02 3.90
CA PHE A 217 -4.48 1.43 5.13
C PHE A 217 -3.56 0.25 4.83
N PRO A 218 -2.46 0.05 5.59
CA PRO A 218 -1.61 -1.12 5.41
C PRO A 218 -2.37 -2.41 5.76
N ILE A 219 -2.00 -3.51 5.09
CA ILE A 219 -2.48 -4.87 5.40
C ILE A 219 -1.32 -5.85 5.66
N LYS A 220 -0.11 -5.28 5.79
CA LYS A 220 1.15 -5.95 6.09
C LYS A 220 1.90 -5.12 7.11
N THR A 221 2.66 -5.77 7.98
CA THR A 221 3.63 -5.11 8.85
C THR A 221 4.81 -4.56 8.04
N ASN A 222 5.58 -3.62 8.60
CA ASN A 222 6.77 -3.12 7.90
C ASN A 222 7.78 -4.24 7.56
N ALA A 223 7.96 -5.22 8.45
CA ALA A 223 8.77 -6.42 8.18
C ALA A 223 8.28 -7.22 6.97
N GLU A 224 6.98 -7.49 6.88
CA GLU A 224 6.38 -8.19 5.73
C GLU A 224 6.50 -7.38 4.43
N MET A 225 6.33 -6.05 4.50
CA MET A 225 6.58 -5.17 3.35
C MET A 225 8.04 -5.27 2.91
N VAL A 226 9.01 -5.16 3.82
CA VAL A 226 10.45 -5.31 3.53
C VAL A 226 10.73 -6.65 2.85
N GLN A 227 10.18 -7.76 3.34
CA GLN A 227 10.35 -9.07 2.72
C GLN A 227 9.78 -9.13 1.31
N SER A 228 8.58 -8.59 1.11
CA SER A 228 7.91 -8.55 -0.20
C SER A 228 8.71 -7.71 -1.20
N LEU A 229 9.25 -6.58 -0.77
CA LEU A 229 10.07 -5.69 -1.59
C LEU A 229 11.45 -6.28 -1.92
N LYS A 230 12.07 -7.00 -0.97
CA LYS A 230 13.29 -7.77 -1.24
C LYS A 230 13.07 -8.83 -2.31
N TYR A 231 11.91 -9.50 -2.30
CA TYR A 231 11.56 -10.50 -3.30
C TYR A 231 11.42 -9.93 -4.72
N LEU A 232 11.09 -8.63 -4.85
CA LEU A 232 11.07 -7.97 -6.16
C LEU A 232 12.46 -7.85 -6.80
N GLY A 233 13.55 -7.92 -6.01
CA GLY A 233 14.91 -7.95 -6.54
C GLY A 233 15.28 -6.76 -7.43
N GLY A 234 14.79 -5.55 -7.12
CA GLY A 234 15.01 -4.34 -7.91
C GLY A 234 13.96 -4.08 -9.00
N LYS A 235 13.00 -5.00 -9.20
CA LYS A 235 11.83 -4.75 -10.06
C LYS A 235 10.78 -3.90 -9.35
N ASN A 236 9.94 -3.24 -10.13
CA ASN A 236 8.77 -2.53 -9.63
C ASN A 236 7.53 -3.45 -9.66
N SER A 237 6.45 -3.04 -8.97
CA SER A 237 5.15 -3.72 -9.05
C SER A 237 4.02 -2.69 -9.01
N LEU A 238 3.24 -2.67 -10.09
CA LEU A 238 2.04 -1.86 -10.26
C LEU A 238 1.17 -2.49 -11.35
N GLU A 239 -0.11 -2.11 -11.39
CA GLU A 239 -1.01 -2.52 -12.46
C GLU A 239 -0.51 -1.96 -13.81
N SER A 240 -0.38 -2.84 -14.80
CA SER A 240 0.04 -2.49 -16.16
C SER A 240 -0.48 -3.54 -17.14
N GLU A 241 -1.59 -3.21 -17.79
CA GLU A 241 -2.31 -4.08 -18.72
C GLU A 241 -2.44 -3.42 -20.09
N ASP A 242 -2.72 -4.23 -21.12
CA ASP A 242 -2.96 -3.70 -22.45
C ASP A 242 -4.23 -2.85 -22.44
N VAL A 243 -4.24 -1.83 -23.28
CA VAL A 243 -5.37 -0.91 -23.40
C VAL A 243 -6.49 -1.59 -24.18
N GLN A 244 -7.43 -2.23 -23.48
CA GLN A 244 -8.63 -2.79 -24.10
C GLN A 244 -9.68 -1.71 -24.43
N ALA A 245 -9.77 -0.69 -23.58
CA ALA A 245 -10.70 0.43 -23.68
C ALA A 245 -10.01 1.71 -23.13
N LYS A 246 -10.71 2.84 -23.09
CA LYS A 246 -10.26 4.12 -22.48
C LYS A 246 -9.16 4.89 -23.23
N ASN A 247 -8.73 4.47 -24.42
CA ASN A 247 -7.81 5.24 -25.27
C ASN A 247 -8.24 6.69 -25.55
N TRP A 248 -9.55 6.97 -25.51
CA TRP A 248 -10.10 8.32 -25.62
C TRP A 248 -9.51 9.31 -24.60
N ARG A 249 -9.00 8.82 -23.46
CA ARG A 249 -8.42 9.64 -22.39
C ARG A 249 -7.15 10.39 -22.79
N TRP A 250 -6.42 9.90 -23.79
CA TRP A 250 -5.17 10.53 -24.25
C TRP A 250 -5.13 10.74 -25.77
N GLN A 251 -6.19 10.37 -26.50
CA GLN A 251 -6.31 10.66 -27.93
C GLN A 251 -6.62 12.14 -28.23
N TYR A 252 -7.20 12.86 -27.27
CA TYR A 252 -7.63 14.24 -27.41
C TYR A 252 -7.04 15.11 -26.31
N HIS A 253 -6.88 16.40 -26.61
CA HIS A 253 -6.50 17.39 -25.60
C HIS A 253 -7.67 17.56 -24.63
N HIS A 254 -7.37 17.81 -23.37
CA HIS A 254 -8.36 18.10 -22.33
C HIS A 254 -8.10 19.48 -21.73
N ASN A 255 -9.17 20.27 -21.60
CA ASN A 255 -9.10 21.53 -20.89
C ASN A 255 -9.24 21.26 -19.39
N VAL A 256 -8.24 21.70 -18.63
CA VAL A 256 -8.20 21.58 -17.17
C VAL A 256 -8.67 22.89 -16.55
N THR A 257 -9.90 22.91 -16.05
CA THR A 257 -10.46 24.03 -15.27
C THR A 257 -10.78 23.54 -13.86
N ASN A 258 -11.99 23.78 -13.34
CA ASN A 258 -12.48 23.10 -12.13
C ASN A 258 -12.82 21.62 -12.39
N VAL A 259 -13.07 21.28 -13.66
CA VAL A 259 -13.28 19.92 -14.17
C VAL A 259 -12.42 19.72 -15.39
N VAL A 260 -12.06 18.47 -15.67
CA VAL A 260 -11.33 18.07 -16.88
C VAL A 260 -12.35 17.74 -17.97
N THR A 261 -12.35 18.51 -19.06
CA THR A 261 -13.26 18.30 -20.19
C THR A 261 -12.49 17.98 -21.45
N ARG A 262 -12.91 16.91 -22.15
CA ARG A 262 -12.34 16.54 -23.44
C ARG A 262 -12.66 17.60 -24.48
N THR A 263 -11.66 17.99 -25.27
CA THR A 263 -11.83 18.84 -26.44
C THR A 263 -11.96 18.00 -27.71
N ASP A 264 -12.33 18.62 -28.84
CA ASP A 264 -12.35 17.95 -30.14
C ASP A 264 -10.98 17.96 -30.85
N VAL A 265 -9.94 18.50 -30.20
CA VAL A 265 -8.59 18.59 -30.76
C VAL A 265 -7.84 17.29 -30.48
N LYS A 266 -7.43 16.58 -31.53
CA LYS A 266 -6.65 15.35 -31.42
C LYS A 266 -5.21 15.65 -30.99
N LYS A 267 -4.67 14.87 -30.04
CA LYS A 267 -3.27 14.96 -29.62
C LYS A 267 -2.33 14.34 -30.66
N SER A 268 -1.08 14.80 -30.66
CA SER A 268 0.01 14.07 -31.31
C SER A 268 0.19 12.68 -30.67
N PRO A 269 0.80 11.71 -31.39
CA PRO A 269 1.22 10.45 -30.76
C PRO A 269 2.13 10.69 -29.54
N PRO A 270 2.09 9.80 -28.52
CA PRO A 270 3.01 9.87 -27.39
C PRO A 270 4.47 9.94 -27.85
N PRO A 271 5.32 10.81 -27.29
CA PRO A 271 6.73 10.96 -27.69
C PRO A 271 7.62 9.86 -27.08
N ILE A 272 7.19 8.60 -27.18
CA ILE A 272 7.87 7.40 -26.67
C ILE A 272 7.79 6.29 -27.71
N GLN A 273 8.74 5.34 -27.66
CA GLN A 273 8.72 4.18 -28.57
C GLN A 273 7.79 3.04 -28.10
N SER A 274 7.47 3.01 -26.81
CA SER A 274 6.66 1.96 -26.20
C SER A 274 5.16 2.24 -26.36
N PRO A 275 4.31 1.19 -26.48
CA PRO A 275 2.86 1.37 -26.42
C PRO A 275 2.41 2.00 -25.10
N MET A 276 1.23 2.62 -25.12
CA MET A 276 0.53 3.02 -23.90
C MET A 276 -0.07 1.79 -23.20
N PHE A 277 -0.08 1.80 -21.88
CA PHE A 277 -0.66 0.77 -21.02
C PHE A 277 -1.66 1.37 -20.03
N SER A 278 -2.61 0.57 -19.57
CA SER A 278 -3.60 0.95 -18.56
C SER A 278 -3.17 0.43 -17.19
N GLY A 279 -3.50 1.17 -16.14
CA GLY A 279 -3.36 0.73 -14.77
C GLY A 279 -4.09 1.65 -13.80
N ASN A 280 -3.52 1.85 -12.63
CA ASN A 280 -4.05 2.74 -11.61
C ASN A 280 -2.99 3.69 -11.03
N ALA A 281 -3.43 4.60 -10.16
CA ALA A 281 -2.58 5.64 -9.58
C ALA A 281 -1.55 5.13 -8.56
N TYR A 282 -1.61 3.86 -8.15
CA TYR A 282 -0.83 3.30 -7.04
C TYR A 282 0.30 2.42 -7.53
N PHE A 283 1.47 2.57 -6.92
CA PHE A 283 2.66 1.87 -7.36
C PHE A 283 3.61 1.50 -6.22
N VAL A 284 4.43 0.49 -6.50
CA VAL A 284 5.64 0.14 -5.75
C VAL A 284 6.82 0.25 -6.72
N VAL A 285 7.68 1.25 -6.55
CA VAL A 285 8.78 1.52 -7.49
C VAL A 285 10.11 1.62 -6.77
N SER A 286 11.18 1.19 -7.43
CA SER A 286 12.55 1.30 -6.93
C SER A 286 13.02 2.77 -6.86
N ARG A 287 14.04 3.05 -6.04
CA ARG A 287 14.68 4.38 -6.04
C ARG A 287 15.26 4.73 -7.41
N GLU A 288 15.84 3.76 -8.09
CA GLU A 288 16.41 3.91 -9.42
C GLU A 288 15.35 4.31 -10.45
N PHE A 289 14.13 3.76 -10.37
CA PHE A 289 13.00 4.23 -11.16
C PHE A 289 12.73 5.71 -10.90
N VAL A 290 12.63 6.11 -9.63
CA VAL A 290 12.34 7.50 -9.25
C VAL A 290 13.45 8.45 -9.69
N GLU A 291 14.72 8.06 -9.61
CA GLU A 291 15.81 8.89 -10.13
C GLU A 291 15.74 9.02 -11.65
N HIS A 292 15.37 7.95 -12.35
CA HIS A 292 15.35 7.90 -13.79
C HIS A 292 14.29 8.83 -14.41
N ILE A 293 13.12 8.99 -13.78
CA ILE A 293 12.08 9.90 -14.30
C ILE A 293 12.55 11.36 -14.38
N PHE A 294 13.48 11.77 -13.50
CA PHE A 294 14.05 13.12 -13.50
C PHE A 294 15.26 13.27 -14.41
N LYS A 295 15.94 12.17 -14.77
CA LYS A 295 17.16 12.17 -15.61
C LYS A 295 16.87 11.95 -17.09
N SER A 296 15.82 11.20 -17.43
CA SER A 296 15.52 10.81 -18.81
C SER A 296 14.75 11.89 -19.58
N LYS A 297 15.34 12.38 -20.68
CA LYS A 297 14.68 13.38 -21.54
C LYS A 297 13.44 12.83 -22.24
N GLU A 298 13.44 11.55 -22.61
CA GLU A 298 12.27 10.88 -23.18
C GLU A 298 11.10 10.91 -22.19
N ILE A 299 11.34 10.55 -20.93
CA ILE A 299 10.31 10.55 -19.88
C ILE A 299 9.83 11.96 -19.57
N GLN A 300 10.73 12.95 -19.50
CA GLN A 300 10.32 14.34 -19.31
C GLN A 300 9.41 14.85 -20.44
N ASN A 301 9.73 14.52 -21.69
CA ASN A 301 8.90 14.87 -22.84
C ASN A 301 7.54 14.13 -22.80
N PHE A 302 7.54 12.87 -22.36
CA PHE A 302 6.31 12.10 -22.16
C PHE A 302 5.42 12.67 -21.06
N MET A 303 6.00 13.03 -19.90
CA MET A 303 5.29 13.69 -18.81
C MET A 303 4.70 15.04 -19.24
N GLU A 304 5.41 15.82 -20.06
CA GLU A 304 4.87 17.06 -20.62
C GLU A 304 3.68 16.78 -21.55
N TRP A 305 3.79 15.75 -22.39
CA TRP A 305 2.70 15.31 -23.26
C TRP A 305 1.49 14.80 -22.47
N GLU A 306 1.67 14.24 -21.28
CA GLU A 306 0.60 13.73 -20.42
C GLU A 306 -0.20 14.82 -19.67
N LYS A 307 0.26 16.08 -19.65
CA LYS A 307 -0.34 17.11 -18.78
C LYS A 307 -1.81 17.45 -19.06
N ASP A 308 -2.25 17.25 -20.30
CA ASP A 308 -3.61 17.55 -20.76
C ASP A 308 -4.35 16.29 -21.26
N THR A 309 -4.02 15.14 -20.69
CA THR A 309 -4.81 13.90 -20.80
C THR A 309 -5.80 13.77 -19.63
N TYR A 310 -6.73 12.82 -19.74
CA TYR A 310 -7.73 12.54 -18.70
C TYR A 310 -7.30 11.36 -17.83
N SER A 311 -7.18 11.57 -16.52
CA SER A 311 -6.66 10.58 -15.56
C SER A 311 -5.29 10.01 -15.96
N PRO A 312 -4.26 10.85 -16.18
CA PRO A 312 -2.91 10.39 -16.52
C PRO A 312 -2.32 9.43 -15.48
N ASP A 313 -2.76 9.52 -14.23
CA ASP A 313 -2.40 8.60 -13.16
C ASP A 313 -2.82 7.14 -13.43
N GLU A 314 -3.83 6.90 -14.28
CA GLU A 314 -4.29 5.55 -14.67
C GLU A 314 -3.62 5.00 -15.94
N HIS A 315 -2.62 5.68 -16.52
CA HIS A 315 -1.86 5.14 -17.67
C HIS A 315 -0.39 5.53 -17.73
N MET A 316 0.01 6.68 -17.18
CA MET A 316 1.40 7.12 -17.23
C MET A 316 2.32 6.16 -16.49
N TRP A 317 2.01 5.81 -15.24
CA TRP A 317 2.83 4.87 -14.45
C TRP A 317 2.88 3.49 -15.09
N ALA A 318 1.72 2.97 -15.50
CA ALA A 318 1.59 1.71 -16.20
C ALA A 318 2.42 1.67 -17.49
N THR A 319 2.52 2.79 -18.21
CA THR A 319 3.30 2.92 -19.45
C THR A 319 4.80 2.98 -19.15
N LEU A 320 5.23 3.81 -18.17
CA LEU A 320 6.63 3.88 -17.74
C LEU A 320 7.15 2.51 -17.29
N GLN A 321 6.31 1.71 -16.63
CA GLN A 321 6.65 0.34 -16.21
C GLN A 321 6.97 -0.61 -17.35
N ARG A 322 6.67 -0.24 -18.60
CA ARG A 322 6.85 -1.09 -19.79
C ARG A 322 7.89 -0.57 -20.77
N MET A 323 8.54 0.54 -20.44
CA MET A 323 9.60 1.14 -21.25
C MET A 323 10.94 0.44 -20.99
N PRO A 324 11.64 -0.08 -22.03
CA PRO A 324 12.91 -0.80 -21.86
C PRO A 324 14.03 -0.01 -21.17
N SER A 325 14.00 1.32 -21.25
CA SER A 325 14.98 2.23 -20.62
C SER A 325 14.76 2.44 -19.12
N VAL A 326 13.57 2.08 -18.61
CA VAL A 326 13.16 2.36 -17.23
C VAL A 326 13.66 1.28 -16.26
N PRO A 327 14.36 1.65 -15.17
CA PRO A 327 14.80 0.69 -14.15
C PRO A 327 13.62 -0.07 -13.50
N GLY A 328 13.78 -1.38 -13.35
CA GLY A 328 12.77 -2.25 -12.74
C GLY A 328 11.52 -2.48 -13.60
N SER A 329 11.53 -2.05 -14.86
CA SER A 329 10.44 -2.25 -15.83
C SER A 329 10.30 -3.72 -16.26
N ASN A 330 9.14 -4.04 -16.84
CA ASN A 330 8.89 -5.30 -17.53
C ASN A 330 8.78 -5.06 -19.05
N PRO A 331 9.12 -6.02 -19.92
CA PRO A 331 8.92 -5.87 -21.36
C PRO A 331 7.47 -5.57 -21.74
N SER A 332 7.27 -4.86 -22.84
CA SER A 332 5.94 -4.48 -23.37
C SER A 332 5.08 -5.67 -23.84
N ASN A 333 5.65 -6.88 -23.93
CA ASN A 333 4.92 -8.07 -24.35
C ASN A 333 3.79 -8.42 -23.36
N ILE A 334 2.63 -8.81 -23.88
CA ILE A 334 1.42 -9.15 -23.12
C ILE A 334 1.64 -10.19 -22.00
N LYS A 335 2.66 -11.06 -22.12
CA LYS A 335 3.03 -12.03 -21.08
C LYS A 335 3.49 -11.41 -19.76
N TYR A 336 3.81 -10.12 -19.75
CA TYR A 336 4.20 -9.36 -18.57
C TYR A 336 3.08 -8.47 -18.02
N GLN A 337 1.85 -8.64 -18.52
CA GLN A 337 0.70 -7.95 -17.94
C GLN A 337 0.57 -8.28 -16.45
N GLN A 338 0.21 -7.25 -15.69
CA GLN A 338 -0.02 -7.36 -14.26
C GLN A 338 -1.32 -6.62 -13.94
N SER A 339 -2.36 -7.38 -13.61
CA SER A 339 -3.62 -6.82 -13.10
C SER A 339 -3.44 -6.25 -11.69
N ASP A 340 -4.45 -5.51 -11.22
CA ASP A 340 -4.55 -5.01 -9.85
C ASP A 340 -4.43 -6.13 -8.80
N MET A 341 -5.05 -7.29 -9.06
CA MET A 341 -4.99 -8.46 -8.19
C MET A 341 -3.62 -9.14 -8.18
N ASN A 342 -2.84 -9.04 -9.27
CA ASN A 342 -1.50 -9.63 -9.36
C ASN A 342 -0.38 -8.67 -8.94
N ALA A 343 -0.60 -7.36 -9.00
CA ALA A 343 0.28 -6.36 -8.40
C ALA A 343 0.26 -6.47 -6.88
N ILE A 344 1.35 -6.09 -6.20
CA ILE A 344 1.36 -6.03 -4.73
C ILE A 344 0.94 -4.66 -4.19
N ALA A 345 0.81 -3.65 -5.06
CA ALA A 345 0.72 -2.25 -4.67
C ALA A 345 -0.55 -1.93 -3.87
N ARG A 346 -1.73 -2.30 -4.38
CA ARG A 346 -3.00 -1.95 -3.74
C ARG A 346 -4.06 -3.01 -3.97
N LEU A 347 -4.70 -3.43 -2.88
CA LEU A 347 -5.93 -4.21 -2.92
C LEU A 347 -7.13 -3.26 -3.01
N VAL A 348 -7.98 -3.43 -4.02
CA VAL A 348 -9.19 -2.63 -4.23
C VAL A 348 -10.33 -3.56 -4.64
N LYS A 349 -11.53 -3.36 -4.07
CA LYS A 349 -12.75 -4.02 -4.58
C LYS A 349 -13.60 -3.04 -5.37
N TRP A 350 -13.88 -3.40 -6.61
CA TRP A 350 -14.85 -2.74 -7.48
C TRP A 350 -16.19 -3.46 -7.47
N SER A 351 -17.28 -2.72 -7.26
CA SER A 351 -18.63 -3.26 -7.05
C SER A 351 -19.14 -4.17 -8.16
N TYR A 352 -18.70 -3.93 -9.40
CA TYR A 352 -19.09 -4.70 -10.58
C TYR A 352 -18.30 -6.00 -10.80
N HIS A 353 -17.30 -6.27 -9.96
CA HIS A 353 -16.52 -7.52 -9.95
C HIS A 353 -16.69 -8.31 -8.65
N GLU A 354 -17.46 -7.79 -7.69
CA GLU A 354 -17.79 -8.50 -6.46
C GLU A 354 -18.73 -9.66 -6.74
N GLY A 355 -18.54 -10.79 -6.05
CA GLY A 355 -19.44 -11.93 -6.19
C GLY A 355 -18.96 -13.18 -5.48
N ASP A 356 -19.54 -14.32 -5.84
CA ASP A 356 -19.12 -15.62 -5.31
C ASP A 356 -17.79 -16.06 -5.93
N LEU A 357 -16.79 -16.28 -5.08
CA LEU A 357 -15.47 -16.77 -5.47
C LEU A 357 -15.55 -18.11 -6.20
N LYS A 358 -16.48 -18.99 -5.79
CA LYS A 358 -16.67 -20.31 -6.45
C LYS A 358 -17.22 -20.17 -7.86
N SER A 359 -17.86 -19.05 -8.15
CA SER A 359 -18.43 -18.70 -9.45
C SER A 359 -17.50 -17.82 -10.30
N GLY A 360 -16.26 -17.61 -9.86
CA GLY A 360 -15.21 -16.92 -10.63
C GLY A 360 -15.06 -15.43 -10.32
N ALA A 361 -15.73 -14.88 -9.31
CA ALA A 361 -15.47 -13.52 -8.86
C ALA A 361 -14.04 -13.42 -8.27
N PRO A 362 -13.28 -12.35 -8.53
CA PRO A 362 -11.95 -12.14 -7.94
C PRO A 362 -11.98 -11.92 -6.43
N TYR A 363 -13.11 -11.42 -5.89
CA TYR A 363 -13.25 -11.11 -4.47
C TYR A 363 -14.72 -11.15 -3.99
N PRO A 364 -14.94 -11.43 -2.69
CA PRO A 364 -16.28 -11.52 -2.13
C PRO A 364 -16.95 -10.13 -2.06
N PRO A 365 -18.29 -10.06 -1.91
CA PRO A 365 -19.02 -8.81 -1.77
C PRO A 365 -18.50 -7.91 -0.64
N CYS A 366 -18.58 -6.60 -0.86
CA CYS A 366 -18.23 -5.59 0.13
C CYS A 366 -19.14 -5.67 1.35
N THR A 367 -18.57 -5.62 2.57
CA THR A 367 -19.36 -5.62 3.81
C THR A 367 -19.59 -4.22 4.39
N GLY A 368 -18.94 -3.21 3.81
CA GLY A 368 -19.13 -1.79 4.10
C GLY A 368 -20.12 -1.12 3.14
N THR A 369 -19.66 -0.14 2.38
CA THR A 369 -20.47 0.58 1.37
C THR A 369 -19.66 0.88 0.12
N HIS A 370 -20.30 1.28 -0.97
CA HIS A 370 -19.60 1.67 -2.20
C HIS A 370 -19.60 3.19 -2.38
N ARG A 371 -18.44 3.76 -2.72
CA ARG A 371 -18.31 5.17 -3.10
C ARG A 371 -17.64 5.25 -4.47
N ARG A 372 -18.40 5.67 -5.48
CA ARG A 372 -17.98 5.68 -6.90
C ARG A 372 -17.51 4.30 -7.37
N ALA A 373 -18.34 3.27 -7.14
CA ALA A 373 -18.07 1.86 -7.44
C ALA A 373 -16.89 1.20 -6.69
N VAL A 374 -16.16 1.91 -5.83
CA VAL A 374 -15.11 1.32 -4.99
C VAL A 374 -15.67 1.00 -3.61
N CYS A 375 -15.42 -0.21 -3.10
CA CYS A 375 -15.76 -0.61 -1.73
C CYS A 375 -14.98 0.23 -0.72
N VAL A 376 -15.70 0.82 0.23
CA VAL A 376 -15.19 1.31 1.49
C VAL A 376 -15.38 0.18 2.49
N TYR A 377 -14.28 -0.47 2.87
CA TYR A 377 -14.29 -1.74 3.59
C TYR A 377 -15.01 -1.66 4.93
N GLY A 378 -15.78 -2.70 5.24
CA GLY A 378 -16.33 -2.95 6.56
C GLY A 378 -15.47 -3.95 7.33
N ALA A 379 -15.77 -4.14 8.62
CA ALA A 379 -15.05 -5.10 9.45
C ALA A 379 -15.12 -6.54 8.92
N GLY A 380 -16.22 -6.91 8.25
CA GLY A 380 -16.40 -8.25 7.65
C GLY A 380 -15.53 -8.52 6.42
N ASP A 381 -14.91 -7.48 5.83
CA ASP A 381 -13.96 -7.66 4.74
C ASP A 381 -12.57 -8.11 5.24
N LEU A 382 -12.27 -7.88 6.53
CA LEU A 382 -10.92 -8.05 7.08
C LEU A 382 -10.40 -9.49 6.98
N THR A 383 -11.24 -10.49 7.24
CA THR A 383 -10.87 -11.91 7.15
C THR A 383 -10.26 -12.25 5.79
N TRP A 384 -10.85 -11.72 4.72
CA TRP A 384 -10.36 -11.92 3.36
C TRP A 384 -9.16 -11.00 3.04
N ILE A 385 -9.21 -9.74 3.47
CA ILE A 385 -8.16 -8.74 3.20
C ILE A 385 -6.80 -9.21 3.74
N VAL A 386 -6.72 -9.71 4.98
CA VAL A 386 -5.43 -10.10 5.59
C VAL A 386 -4.76 -11.29 4.91
N GLN A 387 -5.51 -12.04 4.10
CA GLN A 387 -5.00 -13.20 3.34
C GLN A 387 -4.40 -12.81 1.99
N GLN A 388 -4.63 -11.58 1.51
CA GLN A 388 -4.12 -11.13 0.21
C GLN A 388 -2.64 -10.75 0.30
N HIS A 389 -1.90 -10.84 -0.80
CA HIS A 389 -0.47 -10.52 -0.83
C HIS A 389 -0.15 -9.02 -0.94
N HIS A 390 -1.16 -8.17 -1.18
CA HIS A 390 -0.95 -6.74 -1.32
C HIS A 390 -0.39 -6.11 -0.05
N LEU A 391 0.29 -4.97 -0.20
CA LEU A 391 0.92 -4.24 0.90
C LEU A 391 -0.08 -3.33 1.61
N LEU A 392 -0.95 -2.69 0.84
CA LEU A 392 -1.99 -1.78 1.33
C LEU A 392 -3.33 -2.07 0.64
N ALA A 393 -4.42 -1.61 1.25
CA ALA A 393 -5.76 -1.72 0.69
C ALA A 393 -6.51 -0.38 0.68
N ASN A 394 -7.44 -0.22 -0.28
CA ASN A 394 -8.26 0.97 -0.50
C ASN A 394 -9.74 0.56 -0.72
N LYS A 395 -10.74 1.12 -0.03
CA LYS A 395 -10.73 2.31 0.85
C LYS A 395 -11.13 1.97 2.28
N PHE A 396 -10.62 2.75 3.22
CA PHE A 396 -11.08 2.79 4.60
C PHE A 396 -11.61 4.18 4.94
N ASP A 397 -12.69 4.23 5.72
CA ASP A 397 -13.28 5.49 6.20
C ASP A 397 -13.88 5.28 7.60
N PRO A 398 -13.39 5.99 8.65
CA PRO A 398 -13.89 5.83 10.02
C PRO A 398 -15.36 6.23 10.18
N GLU A 399 -15.93 6.97 9.23
CA GLU A 399 -17.36 7.31 9.21
C GLU A 399 -18.23 6.19 8.61
N VAL A 400 -17.62 5.25 7.88
CA VAL A 400 -18.29 4.05 7.33
C VAL A 400 -18.18 2.89 8.32
N ASP A 401 -16.96 2.54 8.71
CA ASP A 401 -16.68 1.43 9.63
C ASP A 401 -15.34 1.64 10.36
N ASP A 402 -15.38 2.27 11.54
CA ASP A 402 -14.21 2.52 12.39
C ASP A 402 -13.60 1.24 12.97
N ILE A 403 -14.41 0.19 13.11
CA ILE A 403 -13.96 -1.12 13.61
C ILE A 403 -12.99 -1.75 12.61
N ALA A 404 -13.25 -1.63 11.31
CA ALA A 404 -12.35 -2.12 10.28
C ALA A 404 -10.92 -1.58 10.46
N ILE A 405 -10.81 -0.28 10.76
CA ILE A 405 -9.51 0.39 10.93
C ILE A 405 -8.90 0.03 12.29
N LYS A 406 -9.68 0.05 13.37
CA LYS A 406 -9.21 -0.31 14.73
C LYS A 406 -8.66 -1.73 14.79
N CYS A 407 -9.35 -2.67 14.16
CA CYS A 407 -8.92 -4.07 14.14
C CYS A 407 -7.68 -4.27 13.29
N MET A 408 -7.54 -3.57 12.16
CA MET A 408 -6.29 -3.59 11.39
C MET A 408 -5.12 -2.97 12.15
N GLU A 409 -5.32 -1.86 12.88
CA GLU A 409 -4.29 -1.28 13.76
C GLU A 409 -3.83 -2.28 14.82
N ALA A 410 -4.77 -2.88 15.55
CA ALA A 410 -4.51 -3.86 16.59
C ALA A 410 -3.73 -5.08 16.03
N PHE A 411 -4.23 -5.64 14.93
CA PHE A 411 -3.66 -6.82 14.30
C PHE A 411 -2.23 -6.60 13.81
N LEU A 412 -1.99 -5.50 13.10
CA LEU A 412 -0.65 -5.19 12.59
C LEU A 412 0.32 -4.84 13.71
N ARG A 413 -0.13 -4.13 14.76
CA ARG A 413 0.71 -3.82 15.91
C ARG A 413 1.11 -5.10 16.65
N TYR A 414 0.15 -5.96 16.99
CA TYR A 414 0.41 -7.24 17.64
C TYR A 414 1.37 -8.10 16.81
N LYS A 415 1.07 -8.27 15.51
CA LYS A 415 1.90 -9.07 14.61
C LYS A 415 3.33 -8.56 14.51
N ALA A 416 3.54 -7.25 14.45
CA ALA A 416 4.88 -6.65 14.39
C ALA A 416 5.70 -6.91 15.67
N GLU A 417 5.07 -6.84 16.84
CA GLU A 417 5.73 -7.07 18.12
C GLU A 417 6.02 -8.56 18.37
N THR A 418 5.16 -9.47 17.92
CA THR A 418 5.43 -10.91 17.98
C THR A 418 6.61 -11.31 17.10
N ILE A 419 6.71 -10.75 15.89
CA ILE A 419 7.86 -11.00 14.98
C ILE A 419 9.18 -10.63 15.69
N ARG A 420 9.22 -9.50 16.40
CA ARG A 420 10.40 -9.07 17.17
C ARG A 420 10.83 -10.12 18.20
N GLN A 421 9.89 -10.70 18.95
CA GLN A 421 10.20 -11.68 20.00
C GLN A 421 10.76 -12.99 19.45
N THR A 422 10.41 -13.36 18.22
CA THR A 422 10.94 -14.59 17.58
C THR A 422 12.32 -14.41 16.95
N GLN A 423 12.80 -13.17 16.81
CA GLN A 423 14.10 -12.84 16.20
C GLN A 423 15.20 -12.49 17.23
N THR A 424 14.83 -12.27 18.49
CA THR A 424 15.74 -12.16 19.64
C THR A 424 16.00 -13.51 20.26
#